data_AF-A0A7S3IHW4-F1
#
_entry.id   AF-A0A7S3IHW4-F1
#
_cell.length_a   1.000
_cell.length_b   1.000
_cell.length_c   1.000
_cell.angle_alpha   90.00
_cell.angle_beta   90.00
_cell.angle_gamma   90.00
#
_symmetry.space_group_name_H-M   'P 1'
#
loop_
_entity.id
_entity.type
_entity.pdbx_description
1 polymer ?
#
loop_
_entity_poly.entity_id
_entity_poly.type
_entity_poly.pdbx_seq_one_letter_code
_entity_poly.pdbx_strand_id
1 'polypeptide(L)'
;MMYFSFTTLSTVGLGDFHPKNSSERVVCSLVMLFGVMVTSMAMDSFSHMIKELRNFTLPYEDDVNLSMFLGTLKKYNEGDVDKQFVEKLHSYFEYRWRHDRNLAISTDADADLLDQLPGRVQTQ
;
A
#
# COMPACT_ATOMS: atom_id res chain seq x y z
N MET A 1 13.09 19.95 28.00
CA MET A 1 12.66 18.54 27.87
C MET A 1 11.87 18.30 26.60
N MET A 2 10.75 18.99 26.33
CA MET A 2 10.03 18.82 25.04
C MET A 2 10.91 19.06 23.81
N TYR A 3 11.79 20.07 23.81
CA TYR A 3 12.74 20.31 22.72
C TYR A 3 13.62 19.09 22.42
N PHE A 4 14.30 18.55 23.44
CA PHE A 4 15.16 17.37 23.32
C PHE A 4 14.40 16.11 22.88
N SER A 5 13.19 15.90 23.41
CA SER A 5 12.34 14.79 22.99
C SER A 5 11.93 14.94 21.52
N PHE A 6 11.54 16.14 21.09
CA PHE A 6 11.15 16.40 19.71
C PHE A 6 12.33 16.24 18.73
N THR A 7 13.52 16.76 19.06
CA THR A 7 14.71 16.60 18.21
C THR A 7 15.15 15.13 18.13
N THR A 8 14.99 14.36 19.21
CA THR A 8 15.27 12.92 19.22
C THR A 8 14.25 12.13 18.39
N LEU A 9 12.94 12.39 18.55
CA LEU A 9 11.89 11.70 17.79
C LEU A 9 11.94 12.03 16.29
N SER A 10 12.24 13.28 15.95
CA SER A 10 12.43 13.72 14.56
C SER A 10 13.75 13.25 13.94
N THR A 11 14.55 12.47 14.67
CA THR A 11 15.88 11.96 14.25
C THR A 11 16.91 13.06 13.93
N VAL A 12 16.63 14.31 14.30
CA VAL A 12 17.58 15.43 14.26
C VAL A 12 18.69 15.23 15.29
N GLY A 13 18.36 14.59 16.43
CA GLY A 13 19.31 14.19 17.46
C GLY A 13 19.37 15.14 18.65
N LEU A 14 20.57 15.23 19.25
CA LEU A 14 20.78 15.84 20.58
C LEU A 14 20.63 17.36 20.64
N GLY A 15 20.81 18.04 19.51
CA GLY A 15 20.83 19.51 19.49
C GLY A 15 21.88 20.05 20.46
N ASP A 16 21.50 21.06 21.24
CA ASP A 16 22.38 21.71 22.24
C ASP A 16 22.56 20.88 23.53
N PHE A 17 21.73 19.86 23.77
CA PHE A 17 21.81 19.02 24.96
C PHE A 17 22.58 17.73 24.65
N HIS A 18 23.88 17.75 24.86
CA HIS A 18 24.76 16.60 24.64
C HIS A 18 25.34 16.04 25.96
N PRO A 19 25.45 14.71 26.10
CA PRO A 19 26.02 14.09 27.29
C PRO A 19 27.53 14.35 27.36
N LYS A 20 28.03 14.76 28.54
CA LYS A 20 29.47 15.00 28.77
C LYS A 20 30.10 13.81 29.47
N ASN A 21 29.38 13.15 30.37
CA ASN A 21 29.86 12.00 31.12
C ASN A 21 29.56 10.67 30.42
N SER A 22 30.38 9.66 30.66
CA SER A 22 30.21 8.32 30.06
C SER A 22 28.89 7.65 30.46
N SER A 23 28.41 7.86 31.68
CA SER A 23 27.10 7.34 32.15
C SER A 23 25.92 8.01 31.44
N GLU A 24 25.98 9.33 31.25
CA GLU A 24 24.96 10.10 30.52
C GLU A 24 24.88 9.65 29.06
N ARG A 25 26.02 9.32 28.43
CA ARG A 25 26.08 8.79 27.06
C ARG A 25 25.29 7.49 26.92
N VAL A 26 25.42 6.57 27.87
CA VAL A 26 24.71 5.29 27.83
C VAL A 26 23.20 5.50 27.93
N VAL A 27 22.74 6.32 28.89
CA VAL A 27 21.31 6.64 29.04
C VAL A 27 20.77 7.33 27.78
N CYS A 28 21.54 8.26 27.23
CA CYS A 28 21.20 8.98 26.03
C CYS A 28 21.05 8.06 24.80
N SER A 29 21.96 7.09 24.62
CA SER A 29 21.85 6.09 23.55
C SER A 29 20.61 5.21 23.69
N LEU A 30 20.24 4.82 24.92
CA LEU A 30 19.01 4.06 25.16
C LEU A 30 17.77 4.88 24.81
N VAL A 31 17.72 6.15 25.20
CA VAL A 31 16.60 7.06 24.88
C VAL A 31 16.46 7.25 23.36
N MET A 32 17.57 7.39 22.62
CA MET A 32 17.51 7.43 21.16
C MET A 32 16.96 6.15 20.55
N LEU A 33 17.36 4.98 21.09
CA LEU A 33 16.89 3.67 20.60
C LEU A 33 15.38 3.52 20.78
N PHE A 34 14.83 3.95 21.92
CA PHE A 34 13.39 3.99 22.11
C PHE A 34 12.72 5.03 21.21
N GLY A 35 13.34 6.20 21.01
CA GLY A 35 12.84 7.24 20.12
C GLY A 35 12.65 6.75 18.68
N VAL A 36 13.65 6.07 18.11
CA VAL A 36 13.55 5.51 16.76
C VAL A 36 12.50 4.39 16.66
N MET A 37 12.35 3.57 17.71
CA MET A 37 11.32 2.53 17.76
C MET A 37 9.91 3.13 17.66
N VAL A 38 9.63 4.18 18.42
CA VAL A 38 8.32 4.87 18.39
C VAL A 38 8.08 5.53 17.03
N THR A 39 9.07 6.25 16.48
CA THR A 39 8.94 6.86 15.15
C THR A 39 8.73 5.82 14.06
N SER A 40 9.37 4.65 14.16
CA SER A 40 9.16 3.55 13.22
C SER A 40 7.74 3.01 13.25
N MET A 41 7.15 2.84 14.44
CA MET A 41 5.76 2.37 14.57
C MET A 41 4.78 3.39 13.97
N ALA A 42 5.01 4.68 14.19
CA ALA A 42 4.18 5.74 13.59
C ALA A 42 4.29 5.74 12.05
N MET A 43 5.50 5.56 11.51
CA MET A 43 5.73 5.52 10.06
C MET A 43 5.12 4.28 9.40
N ASP A 44 5.06 3.16 10.11
CA ASP A 44 4.38 1.95 9.65
C ASP A 44 2.87 2.18 9.50
N SER A 45 2.23 2.79 10.51
CA SER A 45 0.80 3.15 10.43
C SER A 45 0.53 4.14 9.29
N PHE A 46 1.40 5.13 9.09
CA PHE A 46 1.29 6.07 7.98
C PHE A 46 1.45 5.39 6.61
N SER A 47 2.38 4.43 6.50
CA SER A 47 2.58 3.64 5.28
C SER A 47 1.37 2.76 4.97
N HIS A 48 0.75 2.15 5.98
CA HIS A 48 -0.50 1.40 5.82
C HIS A 48 -1.63 2.29 5.30
N MET A 49 -1.81 3.48 5.88
CA MET A 49 -2.80 4.46 5.41
C MET A 49 -2.56 4.86 3.94
N ILE A 50 -1.30 5.10 3.54
CA ILE A 50 -0.97 5.40 2.13
C ILE A 50 -1.32 4.23 1.22
N LYS A 51 -1.01 2.99 1.63
CA LYS A 51 -1.32 1.79 0.84
C LYS A 51 -2.83 1.65 0.65
N GLU A 52 -3.63 1.83 1.70
CA GLU A 52 -5.09 1.79 1.61
C GLU A 52 -5.63 2.87 0.68
N LEU A 53 -5.16 4.12 0.82
CA LEU A 53 -5.56 5.21 -0.08
C LEU A 53 -5.21 4.91 -1.54
N ARG A 54 -4.04 4.30 -1.77
CA ARG A 54 -3.60 3.90 -3.09
C ARG A 54 -4.49 2.77 -3.64
N ASN A 55 -4.87 1.78 -2.84
CA ASN A 55 -5.75 0.69 -3.27
C ASN A 55 -7.10 1.22 -3.78
N PHE A 56 -7.68 2.25 -3.15
CA PHE A 56 -8.90 2.89 -3.65
C PHE A 56 -8.70 3.70 -4.95
N THR A 57 -7.46 4.01 -5.31
CA THR A 57 -7.11 4.90 -6.42
C THR A 57 -6.52 4.17 -7.62
N LEU A 58 -6.35 2.84 -7.60
CA LEU A 58 -5.61 2.12 -8.66
C LEU A 58 -6.49 1.32 -9.63
N PRO A 59 -6.97 1.94 -10.73
CA PRO A 59 -7.16 1.28 -12.02
C PRO A 59 -5.84 0.75 -12.63
N TYR A 60 -4.70 1.17 -12.08
CA TYR A 60 -3.37 0.98 -12.67
C TYR A 60 -2.77 -0.41 -12.42
N GLU A 61 -3.11 -1.08 -11.31
CA GLU A 61 -2.59 -2.45 -11.08
C GLU A 61 -3.16 -3.45 -12.08
N ASP A 62 -4.45 -3.33 -12.42
CA ASP A 62 -5.09 -4.26 -13.34
C ASP A 62 -4.60 -4.08 -14.79
N ASP A 63 -4.35 -2.85 -15.23
CA ASP A 63 -3.75 -2.56 -16.55
C ASP A 63 -2.32 -3.11 -16.67
N VAL A 64 -1.54 -3.00 -15.59
CA VAL A 64 -0.20 -3.58 -15.51
C VAL A 64 -0.27 -5.11 -15.53
N ASN A 65 -1.22 -5.74 -14.82
CA ASN A 65 -1.45 -7.19 -14.85
C ASN A 65 -1.81 -7.68 -16.25
N LEU A 66 -2.69 -6.96 -16.95
CA LEU A 66 -3.06 -7.27 -18.33
C LEU A 66 -1.85 -7.19 -19.27
N SER A 67 -1.04 -6.14 -19.12
CA SER A 67 0.18 -5.95 -19.89
C SER A 67 1.21 -7.09 -19.64
N MET A 68 1.35 -7.53 -18.39
CA MET A 68 2.22 -8.67 -18.03
C MET A 68 1.70 -10.01 -18.62
N PHE A 69 0.39 -10.23 -18.59
CA PHE A 69 -0.23 -11.40 -19.20
C PHE A 69 0.00 -11.44 -20.72
N LEU A 70 -0.20 -10.31 -21.40
CA LEU A 70 0.08 -10.18 -22.84
C LEU A 70 1.56 -10.42 -23.16
N GLY A 71 2.48 -9.91 -22.33
CA GLY A 71 3.91 -10.19 -22.46
C GLY A 71 4.24 -11.67 -22.32
N THR A 72 3.55 -12.37 -21.42
CA THR A 72 3.71 -13.82 -21.23
C THR A 72 3.19 -14.61 -22.42
N LEU A 73 2.02 -14.23 -22.97
CA LEU A 73 1.47 -14.82 -24.20
C LEU A 73 2.39 -14.65 -25.39
N LYS A 74 2.95 -13.45 -25.58
CA LYS A 74 3.94 -13.17 -26.63
C LYS A 74 5.17 -14.08 -26.51
N LYS A 75 5.65 -14.30 -25.29
CA LYS A 75 6.78 -15.20 -25.03
C LYS A 75 6.45 -16.65 -25.33
N TYR A 76 5.26 -17.12 -24.95
CA TYR A 76 4.86 -18.52 -25.13
C TYR A 76 4.54 -18.87 -26.58
N ASN A 77 4.01 -17.91 -27.35
CA ASN A 77 3.68 -18.11 -28.76
C ASN A 77 4.87 -17.89 -29.70
N GLU A 78 6.08 -17.65 -29.16
CA GLU A 78 7.32 -17.36 -29.91
C GLU A 78 7.13 -16.30 -31.01
N GLY A 79 6.20 -15.36 -30.80
CA GLY A 79 5.73 -14.44 -31.82
C GLY A 79 4.76 -13.39 -31.29
N ASP A 80 4.56 -12.33 -32.07
CA ASP A 80 3.60 -11.29 -31.71
C ASP A 80 2.17 -11.83 -31.76
N VAL A 81 1.39 -11.50 -30.73
CA VAL A 81 -0.06 -11.73 -30.73
C VAL A 81 -0.69 -10.75 -31.73
N ASP A 82 -1.74 -11.20 -32.42
CA ASP A 82 -2.48 -10.35 -33.35
C ASP A 82 -2.89 -9.01 -32.70
N LYS A 83 -2.52 -7.91 -33.35
CA LYS A 83 -2.73 -6.56 -32.81
C LYS A 83 -4.21 -6.23 -32.66
N GLN A 84 -5.04 -6.69 -33.59
CA GLN A 84 -6.50 -6.48 -33.51
C GLN A 84 -7.09 -7.19 -32.29
N PHE A 85 -6.65 -8.41 -32.01
CA PHE A 85 -7.04 -9.12 -30.81
C PHE A 85 -6.61 -8.38 -29.53
N VAL A 86 -5.36 -7.90 -29.45
CA VAL A 86 -4.86 -7.17 -28.28
C VAL A 86 -5.66 -5.89 -28.03
N GLU A 87 -5.95 -5.09 -29.06
CA GLU A 87 -6.76 -3.87 -28.93
C GLU A 87 -8.19 -4.16 -28.48
N LYS A 88 -8.80 -5.22 -29.01
CA LYS A 88 -10.14 -5.66 -28.59
C LYS A 88 -10.15 -6.12 -27.12
N LEU A 89 -9.07 -6.76 -26.69
CA LEU A 89 -8.94 -7.25 -25.32
C LEU A 89 -8.74 -6.08 -24.34
N HIS A 90 -7.85 -5.14 -24.66
CA HIS A 90 -7.67 -3.91 -23.86
C HIS A 90 -8.98 -3.12 -23.72
N SER A 91 -9.69 -2.86 -24.83
CA SER A 91 -10.95 -2.11 -24.79
C SER A 91 -12.04 -2.79 -23.96
N TYR A 92 -12.10 -4.13 -23.98
CA TYR A 92 -13.00 -4.89 -23.10
C TYR A 92 -12.64 -4.73 -21.62
N PHE A 93 -11.37 -4.89 -21.26
CA PHE A 93 -10.93 -4.79 -19.87
C PHE A 93 -11.03 -3.36 -19.33
N GLU A 94 -10.71 -2.34 -20.13
CA GLU A 94 -10.95 -0.94 -19.76
C GLU A 94 -12.43 -0.67 -19.47
N TYR A 95 -13.33 -1.16 -20.34
CA TYR A 95 -14.77 -1.00 -20.11
C TYR A 95 -15.20 -1.71 -18.82
N ARG A 96 -14.72 -2.94 -18.61
CA ARG A 96 -15.00 -3.73 -17.41
C ARG A 96 -14.55 -3.00 -16.16
N TRP A 97 -13.29 -2.58 -16.06
CA TRP A 97 -12.75 -1.91 -14.87
C TRP A 97 -13.47 -0.59 -14.55
N ARG A 98 -13.89 0.16 -15.59
CA ARG A 98 -14.65 1.41 -15.38
C ARG A 98 -16.09 1.19 -14.93
N HIS A 99 -16.67 0.01 -15.16
CA HIS A 99 -18.06 -0.31 -14.84
C HIS A 99 -18.18 -1.44 -13.81
N ASP A 100 -17.07 -1.85 -13.18
CA ASP A 100 -17.10 -2.91 -12.19
C ASP A 100 -17.72 -2.37 -10.89
N ARG A 101 -18.98 -2.75 -10.66
CA ARG A 101 -19.74 -2.37 -9.46
C ARG A 101 -19.29 -3.16 -8.22
N ASN A 102 -18.52 -4.23 -8.42
CA ASN A 102 -18.07 -5.12 -7.36
C ASN A 102 -16.62 -4.85 -6.94
N LEU A 103 -16.06 -3.70 -7.32
CA LEU A 103 -14.69 -3.33 -6.96
C LEU A 103 -14.43 -3.37 -5.44
N ALA A 104 -15.48 -3.18 -4.63
CA ALA A 104 -15.43 -3.24 -3.17
C ALA A 104 -15.48 -4.66 -2.59
N ILE A 105 -15.73 -5.68 -3.40
CA ILE A 105 -15.83 -7.09 -2.99
C ILE A 105 -14.56 -7.77 -3.50
N SER A 106 -13.48 -7.58 -2.75
CA SER A 106 -12.14 -8.00 -3.18
C SER A 106 -11.59 -9.16 -2.35
N THR A 107 -12.11 -9.34 -1.14
CA THR A 107 -11.68 -10.38 -0.21
C THR A 107 -12.80 -11.36 0.11
N ASP A 108 -12.44 -12.57 0.55
CA ASP A 108 -13.41 -13.58 1.01
C ASP A 108 -14.28 -13.03 2.17
N ALA A 109 -13.73 -12.15 3.01
CA ALA A 109 -14.47 -11.47 4.06
C ALA A 109 -15.54 -10.51 3.50
N ASP A 110 -15.28 -9.84 2.37
CA ASP A 110 -16.27 -8.98 1.71
C ASP A 110 -17.40 -9.81 1.08
N ALA A 111 -17.08 -11.00 0.57
CA ALA A 111 -18.08 -11.93 0.05
C ALA A 111 -18.97 -12.48 1.19
N ASP A 112 -18.39 -12.79 2.34
CA ASP A 112 -19.14 -13.21 3.54
C ASP A 112 -20.07 -12.10 4.05
N LEU A 113 -19.70 -10.82 3.91
CA LEU A 113 -20.57 -9.69 4.24
C LEU A 113 -21.80 -9.62 3.32
N LEU A 114 -21.66 -9.99 2.05
CA LEU A 114 -22.80 -10.06 1.12
C LEU A 114 -23.74 -11.20 1.47
N ASP A 115 -23.20 -12.36 1.88
CA ASP A 115 -24.01 -13.52 2.26
C ASP A 115 -24.84 -13.26 3.53
N GLN A 116 -24.35 -12.36 4.40
CA GLN A 116 -25.06 -11.89 5.58
C GLN A 116 -26.18 -10.87 5.27
N LEU A 117 -26.24 -10.30 4.06
CA LEU A 117 -27.30 -9.35 3.71
C LEU A 117 -28.64 -10.06 3.51
N PRO A 118 -29.77 -9.44 3.91
CA PRO A 118 -31.08 -10.01 3.66
C PRO A 118 -31.32 -10.16 2.15
N GLY A 119 -31.82 -11.33 1.72
CA GLY A 119 -31.85 -11.75 0.31
C GLY A 119 -32.57 -10.83 -0.70
N ARG A 120 -33.26 -9.78 -0.25
CA ARG A 120 -33.81 -8.72 -1.12
C ARG A 120 -32.74 -7.79 -1.68
N VAL A 121 -31.60 -7.65 -0.99
CA VAL A 121 -30.48 -6.76 -1.37
C VAL A 121 -29.41 -7.53 -2.16
N GLN A 122 -29.32 -8.85 -2.00
CA GLN A 122 -28.35 -9.71 -2.70
C GLN A 122 -28.62 -9.87 -4.21
N THR A 123 -29.87 -9.70 -4.67
CA THR A 123 -30.28 -9.98 -6.05
C THR A 123 -30.47 -8.73 -6.94
N GLN A 124 -30.05 -7.55 -6.49
CA GLN A 124 -30.20 -6.26 -7.22
C GLN A 124 -28.87 -5.78 -7.81
#